data_AF-A0A5K0Z973-F1
#
_entry.id   AF-A0A5K0Z973-F1
#
_cell.length_a   1.000
_cell.length_b   1.000
_cell.length_c   1.000
_cell.angle_alpha   90.00
_cell.angle_beta   90.00
_cell.angle_gamma   90.00
#
_symmetry.space_group_name_H-M   'P 1'
#
loop_
_entity.id
_entity.type
_entity.pdbx_description
1 polymer ?
#
loop_
_entity_poly.entity_id
_entity_poly.type
_entity_poly.pdbx_seq_one_letter_code
_entity_poly.pdbx_strand_id
1 'polypeptide(L)' 'TPSSLYWAIIDTGSNLKWATCCHCDNCPVKTPMFDPLQSSTYKNQRCSTCFCMELRNHRCTSDPLCWLRYSYGDNSK' A
#
# COMPACT_ATOMS: atom_id res chain seq x y z
N THR A 1 1.00 -6.16 14.49
CA THR A 1 1.28 -6.81 15.78
C THR A 1 0.77 -8.22 15.74
N PRO A 2 1.64 -9.24 15.80
CA PRO A 2 3.08 -9.17 16.07
C PRO A 2 3.91 -8.57 14.90
N SER A 3 5.23 -8.55 15.04
CA SER A 3 6.17 -8.15 13.98
C SER A 3 6.36 -9.30 12.99
N SER A 4 6.51 -8.97 11.71
CA SER A 4 6.72 -9.92 10.61
C SER A 4 7.82 -9.41 9.70
N LEU A 5 8.57 -10.32 9.08
CA LEU A 5 9.67 -9.99 8.15
C LEU A 5 9.17 -10.03 6.71
N TYR A 6 9.55 -9.01 5.94
CA TYR A 6 9.20 -8.86 4.53
C TYR A 6 10.44 -8.48 3.73
N TRP A 7 10.53 -8.98 2.51
CA TRP A 7 11.53 -8.52 1.55
C TRP A 7 11.04 -7.24 0.86
N ALA A 8 11.95 -6.29 0.67
CA ALA A 8 11.64 -5.02 0.01
C ALA A 8 12.83 -4.61 -0.87
N ILE A 9 12.52 -3.86 -1.93
CA ILE A 9 13.53 -3.20 -2.76
C ILE A 9 13.82 -1.84 -2.13
N ILE A 10 15.11 -1.52 -1.97
CA ILE A 10 15.53 -0.19 -1.53
C ILE A 10 15.54 0.74 -2.74
N ASP A 11 14.47 1.48 -2.90
CA ASP A 11 14.34 2.51 -3.93
C ASP A 11 14.50 3.90 -3.31
N THR A 12 15.64 4.54 -3.58
CA THR A 12 15.93 5.91 -3.13
C THR A 12 15.29 6.98 -4.01
N GLY A 13 14.67 6.60 -5.13
CA GLY A 13 14.01 7.50 -6.08
C GLY A 13 12.54 7.77 -5.76
N SER A 14 11.96 7.11 -4.74
CA SER A 14 10.57 7.29 -4.32
C SER A 14 10.44 7.64 -2.83
N ASN A 15 9.27 8.15 -2.45
CA ASN A 15 8.90 8.51 -1.08
C ASN A 15 7.79 7.60 -0.51
N LEU A 16 7.52 6.46 -1.15
CA LEU A 16 6.44 5.54 -0.79
C LEU A 16 7.01 4.20 -0.35
N LYS A 17 6.49 3.69 0.78
CA LYS A 17 6.71 2.30 1.22
C LYS A 17 5.43 1.52 0.99
N TRP A 18 5.52 0.41 0.27
CA TRP A 18 4.37 -0.46 0.02
C TRP A 18 4.79 -1.93 0.09
N ALA A 19 3.82 -2.80 0.37
CA ALA A 19 3.96 -4.25 0.35
C ALA A 19 2.69 -4.84 -0.26
N THR A 20 2.81 -5.98 -0.93
CA THR A 20 1.67 -6.69 -1.50
C THR A 20 0.81 -7.30 -0.39
N CYS A 21 -0.48 -6.98 -0.38
CA CYS A 21 -1.44 -7.61 0.53
C CYS A 21 -1.85 -9.01 0.03
N CYS A 22 -2.19 -9.91 0.95
CA CYS A 22 -2.89 -11.16 0.60
C CYS A 22 -4.28 -10.86 0.00
N HIS A 23 -4.83 -11.80 -0.77
CA HIS A 23 -6.06 -11.62 -1.56
C HIS A 23 -5.94 -10.67 -2.75
N CYS A 24 -4.77 -10.64 -3.39
CA CYS A 24 -4.62 -9.98 -4.68
C CYS A 24 -4.81 -10.99 -5.82
N ASP A 25 -5.85 -10.79 -6.64
CA ASP A 25 -6.22 -11.73 -7.70
C ASP A 25 -5.24 -11.79 -8.89
N ASN A 26 -4.25 -10.89 -8.98
CA ASN A 26 -3.29 -10.82 -10.09
C ASN A 26 -1.91 -10.22 -9.71
N CYS A 27 -1.45 -10.42 -8.48
CA CYS A 27 -0.14 -9.88 -8.07
C CYS A 27 1.01 -10.83 -8.45
N PRO A 28 2.08 -10.35 -9.11
CA PRO A 28 3.27 -11.15 -9.36
C PRO A 28 4.02 -11.36 -8.03
N VAL A 29 4.12 -12.59 -7.52
CA VAL A 29 4.65 -12.81 -6.16
C VAL A 29 5.81 -13.81 -6.10
N LYS A 30 6.92 -13.35 -5.52
CA LYS A 30 7.83 -14.15 -4.71
C LYS A 30 7.93 -13.48 -3.33
N THR A 31 7.77 -14.27 -2.27
CA THR A 31 7.95 -13.94 -0.84
C THR A 31 6.72 -13.35 -0.10
N PRO A 32 6.66 -13.40 1.26
CA PRO A 32 5.40 -13.43 2.00
C PRO A 32 4.60 -12.13 1.87
N MET A 33 3.30 -12.27 1.64
CA MET A 33 2.36 -11.16 1.54
C MET A 33 2.00 -10.62 2.93
N PHE A 34 1.71 -9.33 3.00
CA PHE A 34 1.16 -8.73 4.20
C PHE A 34 -0.32 -9.13 4.34
N ASP A 35 -0.72 -9.65 5.50
CA ASP A 35 -2.13 -9.92 5.80
C ASP A 35 -2.66 -8.84 6.76
N PRO A 36 -3.49 -7.90 6.28
CA PRO A 36 -4.10 -6.88 7.12
C PRO A 36 -4.91 -7.45 8.29
N LEU A 37 -5.53 -8.62 8.12
CA LEU A 37 -6.38 -9.25 9.13
C LEU A 37 -5.56 -9.85 10.28
N GLN A 38 -4.27 -10.15 10.04
CA GLN A 38 -3.36 -10.66 11.06
C GLN A 38 -2.66 -9.56 11.87
N SER A 39 -2.90 -8.29 11.56
CA SER A 39 -2.28 -7.16 12.27
C SER A 39 -3.33 -6.33 13.00
N SER A 40 -3.39 -6.47 14.32
CA SER A 40 -4.34 -5.70 15.15
C SER A 40 -4.11 -4.17 15.13
N THR A 41 -2.94 -3.73 14.67
CA THR A 41 -2.61 -2.31 14.53
C THR A 41 -2.83 -1.76 13.11
N TYR A 42 -3.13 -2.61 12.13
CA TYR A 42 -3.42 -2.16 10.78
C TYR A 42 -4.76 -1.42 10.74
N LYS A 43 -4.79 -0.28 10.04
CA LYS A 43 -6.02 0.49 9.80
C LYS A 43 -6.00 1.09 8.40
N ASN A 44 -7.07 0.88 7.66
CA ASN A 44 -7.29 1.57 6.40
C ASN A 44 -7.36 3.08 6.63
N GLN A 45 -6.75 3.86 5.74
CA GLN A 45 -6.83 5.32 5.79
C GLN A 45 -8.15 5.77 5.18
N ARG A 46 -8.86 6.67 5.87
CA ARG A 46 -10.06 7.31 5.33
C ARG A 46 -9.67 8.44 4.39
N CYS A 47 -10.52 8.72 3.40
CA CYS A 47 -10.24 9.76 2.41
C CYS A 47 -10.20 11.17 3.03
N SER A 48 -10.94 11.41 4.12
CA SER A 48 -10.96 12.69 4.84
C SER A 48 -9.75 12.96 5.72
N THR A 49 -8.79 12.03 5.80
CA THR A 49 -7.56 12.24 6.58
C THR A 49 -6.67 13.27 5.89
N CYS A 50 -5.99 14.12 6.68
CA CYS A 50 -5.03 15.09 6.13
C CYS A 50 -3.94 14.40 5.30
N PHE A 51 -3.48 13.23 5.76
CA PHE A 51 -2.54 12.39 5.03
C PHE A 51 -3.02 12.06 3.61
N CYS A 52 -4.28 11.65 3.44
CA CYS A 52 -4.81 11.33 2.12
C CYS A 52 -4.87 12.56 1.21
N MET A 53 -5.32 13.69 1.76
CA MET A 53 -5.49 14.93 1.00
C MET A 53 -4.16 15.54 0.53
N GLU A 54 -3.06 15.28 1.25
CA GLU A 54 -1.71 15.72 0.86
C GLU A 54 -1.09 14.90 -0.29
N LEU A 55 -1.62 13.70 -0.57
CA LEU A 55 -1.13 12.86 -1.66
C LEU A 55 -1.62 13.40 -3.01
N ARG A 56 -0.69 13.78 -3.89
CA ARG A 56 -1.02 14.38 -5.21
C ARG A 56 -1.98 13.54 -6.08
N ASN A 57 -1.91 12.22 -5.99
CA ASN A 57 -2.67 11.28 -6.84
C ASN A 57 -3.61 10.38 -6.03
N HIS A 58 -4.19 10.90 -4.94
CA HIS A 58 -5.20 10.15 -4.19
C HIS A 58 -6.54 10.09 -4.92
N ARG A 59 -7.32 9.06 -4.62
CA ARG A 59 -8.74 8.94 -4.94
C ARG A 59 -9.48 8.39 -3.73
N CYS A 60 -10.78 8.61 -3.66
CA CYS A 60 -11.63 7.94 -2.69
C CYS A 60 -12.31 6.75 -3.35
N THR A 61 -12.36 5.61 -2.67
CA THR A 61 -13.22 4.49 -3.04
C THR A 61 -14.68 4.76 -2.62
N SER A 62 -15.63 3.92 -3.06
CA SER A 62 -17.05 4.04 -2.73
C SER A 62 -17.34 3.89 -1.23
N ASP A 63 -16.63 2.98 -0.56
CA ASP A 63 -16.45 3.01 0.89
C ASP A 63 -15.28 3.96 1.15
N PRO A 64 -15.42 5.13 1.82
CA PRO A 64 -14.54 6.31 1.74
C PRO A 64 -13.11 6.12 2.27
N LEU A 65 -12.37 5.19 1.67
CA LEU A 65 -10.99 4.86 1.90
C LEU A 65 -10.10 5.62 0.92
N CYS A 66 -8.90 5.93 1.39
CA CYS A 66 -7.87 6.55 0.60
C CYS A 66 -7.25 5.52 -0.32
N TRP A 67 -7.34 5.77 -1.62
CA TRP A 67 -6.68 4.99 -2.65
C TRP A 67 -5.58 5.83 -3.31
N LEU A 68 -4.43 5.23 -3.57
CA LEU A 68 -3.28 5.90 -4.16
C LEU A 68 -2.88 5.20 -5.46
N ARG A 69 -2.73 5.98 -6.54
CA ARG A 69 -2.03 5.50 -7.73
C ARG A 69 -0.58 5.92 -7.71
N TYR A 70 0.32 4.96 -7.76
CA TYR A 70 1.75 5.19 -7.96
C TYR A 70 2.16 4.67 -9.34
N SER A 71 3.23 5.22 -9.91
CA SER A 71 3.80 4.73 -11.17
C SER A 71 5.28 5.02 -11.16
N TYR A 72 6.07 4.00 -11.51
CA TYR A 72 7.51 4.12 -11.65
C TYR A 72 7.86 4.66 -13.05
N GLY A 73 9.04 5.27 -13.19
CA GLY A 73 9.46 5.89 -14.46
C GLY A 73 9.69 4.89 -15.60
N ASP A 74 9.89 3.62 -15.26
CA ASP A 74 9.93 2.48 -16.18
C ASP A 74 8.52 2.04 -16.66
N ASN A 75 7.47 2.75 -16.23
CA ASN A 75 6.05 2.46 -16.45
C ASN A 75 5.54 1.19 -15.77
N SER A 76 6.28 0.63 -14.81
CA SER A 76 5.76 -0.43 -13.95
C SER A 76 4.52 0.04 -13.19
N LYS A 77 3.51 -0.83 -13.14
CA LYS A 77 2.23 -0.63 -12.44
C LYS A 77 2.16 -1.48 -11.20
#